data_AF-A0A4V2UUR4-F1
#
_entry.id   AF-A0A4V2UUR4-F1
#
_cell.length_a   1.000
_cell.length_b   1.000
_cell.length_c   1.000
_cell.angle_alpha   90.00
_cell.angle_beta   90.00
_cell.angle_gamma   90.00
#
_symmetry.space_group_name_H-M   'P 1'
#
loop_
_entity.id
_entity.type
_entity.pdbx_description
1 polymer ?
#
loop_
_entity_poly.entity_id
_entity_poly.type
_entity_poly.pdbx_seq_one_letter_code
_entity_poly.pdbx_strand_id
1 'polypeptide(L)' 'MVTTSQSLQLEKELERLRLELYQSVNGELSRLTDARVLPVSQELDDIIVQVQREKQRHC' A
#
# COMPACT_ATOMS: atom_id res chain seq x y z
N MET A 1 -16.22 -16.04 2.05
CA MET A 1 -15.92 -14.64 2.39
C MET A 1 -16.34 -13.80 1.19
N VAL A 2 -17.40 -13.01 1.31
CA VAL A 2 -17.84 -12.13 0.21
C VAL A 2 -16.94 -10.90 0.25
N THR A 3 -15.94 -10.83 -0.63
CA THR A 3 -15.13 -9.62 -0.78
C THR A 3 -15.99 -8.56 -1.46
N THR A 4 -16.31 -7.50 -0.72
CA THR A 4 -17.00 -6.33 -1.28
C THR A 4 -16.13 -5.71 -2.38
N SER A 5 -16.75 -5.04 -3.36
CA SER A 5 -16.02 -4.38 -4.45
C SER A 5 -14.97 -3.38 -3.94
N GLN A 6 -15.21 -2.76 -2.78
CA GLN A 6 -14.27 -1.86 -2.11
C GLN A 6 -13.05 -2.59 -1.55
N SER A 7 -13.22 -3.76 -0.91
CA SER A 7 -12.09 -4.56 -0.40
C SER A 7 -11.15 -4.97 -1.54
N LEU A 8 -11.70 -5.38 -2.68
CA LEU A 8 -10.90 -5.76 -3.86
C LEU A 8 -10.15 -4.58 -4.47
N GLN A 9 -10.73 -3.37 -4.43
CA GLN A 9 -10.06 -2.16 -4.91
C GLN A 9 -8.89 -1.79 -4.01
N LEU A 10 -9.09 -1.83 -2.69
CA LEU A 10 -8.02 -1.53 -1.73
C LEU A 10 -6.87 -2.53 -1.81
N GLU A 11 -7.15 -3.82 -2.01
CA GLU A 11 -6.11 -4.84 -2.20
C GLU A 11 -5.29 -4.62 -3.49
N LYS A 12 -5.96 -4.23 -4.59
CA LYS A 12 -5.26 -3.90 -5.84
C LYS A 12 -4.37 -2.67 -5.70
N GLU A 13 -4.87 -1.64 -5.02
CA GLU A 13 -4.12 -0.41 -4.80
C GLU A 13 -2.91 -0.64 -3.89
N LEU A 14 -3.09 -1.45 -2.84
CA LEU A 14 -2.01 -1.88 -1.95
C LEU A 14 -0.90 -2.58 -2.73
N GLU A 15 -1.23 -3.53 -3.60
CA GLU A 15 -0.24 -4.26 -4.40
C GLU A 15 0.46 -3.34 -5.41
N ARG A 16 -0.28 -2.39 -6.02
CA ARG A 16 0.29 -1.37 -6.92
C ARG A 16 1.36 -0.54 -6.21
N LEU A 17 1.03 0.05 -5.07
CA LEU A 17 1.93 0.92 -4.31
C LEU A 17 3.13 0.14 -3.76
N ARG A 18 2.92 -1.11 -3.32
CA ARG A 18 4.01 -1.98 -2.88
C ARG A 18 5.01 -2.26 -4.00
N LEU A 19 4.54 -2.54 -5.22
CA LEU A 19 5.41 -2.74 -6.38
C LEU A 19 6.16 -1.46 -6.76
N GLU A 20 5.48 -0.32 -6.74
CA GLU A 20 6.07 0.99 -7.03
C GLU A 20 7.17 1.35 -6.01
N LEU A 21 6.93 1.09 -4.73
CA LEU A 21 7.92 1.28 -3.66
C LEU A 21 9.11 0.33 -3.84
N TYR A 22 8.86 -0.95 -4.11
CA TYR A 22 9.92 -1.94 -4.33
C TYR A 22 10.80 -1.58 -5.53
N GLN A 23 10.20 -1.11 -6.63
CA GLN A 23 10.93 -0.65 -7.81
C GLN A 23 11.72 0.63 -7.55
N SER A 24 11.15 1.58 -6.81
CA SER A 24 11.80 2.85 -6.48
C SER A 24 13.04 2.63 -5.61
N VAL A 25 12.96 1.73 -4.64
CA VAL A 25 14.07 1.38 -3.75
C VAL A 25 15.06 0.44 -4.45
N ASN A 26 14.59 -0.45 -5.33
CA ASN A 26 15.42 -1.41 -6.08
C ASN A 26 16.39 -2.22 -5.19
N GLY A 27 16.00 -2.51 -3.94
CA GLY A 27 16.85 -3.20 -2.96
C GLY A 27 18.04 -2.38 -2.42
N GLU A 28 18.16 -1.11 -2.79
CA GLU A 28 19.22 -0.22 -2.36
C GLU A 28 18.77 0.62 -1.14
N LEU A 29 19.39 0.39 0.02
CA LEU A 29 19.04 1.08 1.26
C LEU A 29 19.16 2.61 1.15
N SER A 30 20.14 3.09 0.39
CA SER A 30 20.37 4.52 0.14
C SER A 30 19.21 5.20 -0.59
N ARG A 31 18.37 4.44 -1.31
CA ARG A 31 17.20 4.98 -2.01
C ARG A 31 15.99 5.17 -1.09
N LEU A 32 16.00 4.62 0.14
CA LEU A 32 14.92 4.87 1.10
C LEU A 32 14.81 6.34 1.50
N THR A 33 15.89 7.11 1.38
CA THR A 33 15.91 8.55 1.64
C THR A 33 15.67 9.38 0.38
N ASP A 34 15.43 8.75 -0.78
CA ASP A 34 15.08 9.45 -2.01
C ASP A 34 13.72 10.15 -1.82
N ALA A 35 13.66 11.43 -2.18
CA ALA A 35 12.48 12.26 -2.02
C ALA A 35 11.24 11.71 -2.77
N ARG A 36 11.44 10.82 -3.75
CA ARG A 36 10.37 10.13 -4.50
C ARG A 36 9.80 8.92 -3.77
N VAL A 37 10.53 8.33 -2.83
CA VAL A 37 10.12 7.15 -2.07
C VAL A 37 9.17 7.51 -0.93
N LEU A 38 9.40 8.66 -0.29
CA LEU A 38 8.60 9.10 0.85
C LEU A 38 7.09 9.25 0.55
N PRO A 39 6.66 9.89 -0.56
CA PRO A 39 5.24 10.01 -0.88
C PRO A 39 4.57 8.64 -1.10
N VAL A 40 5.23 7.72 -1.81
CA VAL A 40 4.71 6.37 -2.09
C VAL A 40 4.60 5.56 -0.79
N SER A 41 5.58 5.69 0.11
CA SER A 41 5.52 5.06 1.43
C SER A 41 4.35 5.59 2.26
N GLN A 42 4.09 6.89 2.23
CA GLN A 42 2.98 7.51 2.96
C GLN A 42 1.62 7.04 2.43
N GLU A 43 1.46 6.99 1.11
CA GLU A 43 0.23 6.50 0.48
C GLU A 43 -0.01 5.01 0.79
N LEU A 44 1.07 4.22 0.84
CA LEU A 44 0.99 2.81 1.23
C LEU A 44 0.50 2.66 2.67
N ASP A 45 1.01 3.46 3.61
CA ASP A 45 0.59 3.45 5.01
C ASP A 45 -0.91 3.78 5.14
N ASP A 46 -1.40 4.77 4.41
CA ASP A 46 -2.81 5.16 4.40
C ASP A 46 -3.71 4.03 3.89
N ILE A 47 -3.32 3.35 2.81
CA ILE A 47 -4.07 2.22 2.26
C ILE A 47 -4.06 1.02 3.22
N ILE A 48 -2.95 0.73 3.90
CA ILE A 48 -2.89 -0.32 4.91
C ILE A 48 -3.91 -0.06 6.02
N VAL A 49 -3.99 1.18 6.52
CA VAL A 49 -4.98 1.57 7.54
C VAL A 49 -6.40 1.37 7.03
N GLN A 50 -6.69 1.74 5.77
CA GLN A 50 -8.02 1.55 5.18
C GLN A 50 -8.39 0.06 5.05
N VAL A 51 -7.47 -0.78 4.56
CA VAL A 51 -7.66 -2.23 4.47
C VAL A 51 -7.93 -2.84 5.86
N GLN A 52 -7.18 -2.42 6.87
CA GLN A 52 -7.37 -2.91 8.24
C GLN A 52 -8.73 -2.50 8.82
N ARG A 53 -9.17 -1.27 8.56
CA ARG A 53 -10.50 -0.79 8.97
C ARG A 53 -11.60 -1.58 8.27
N GLU A 54 -11.50 -1.78 6.96
CA GLU A 54 -12.50 -2.57 6.22
C GLU A 54 -12.55 -4.02 6.70
N LYS A 55 -11.40 -4.64 7.02
CA LYS A 55 -11.36 -5.98 7.63
C LYS A 55 -12.07 -6.02 8.98
N GLN A 56 -11.90 -5.01 9.83
CA GLN A 56 -12.56 -4.93 11.14
C GLN A 56 -14.07 -4.70 11.02
N ARG A 57 -14.55 -4.01 9.98
CA ARG A 57 -15.99 -3.75 9.75
C ARG A 57 -16.78 -4.98 9.31
N HIS A 58 -16.09 -6.00 8.81
CA HIS A 58 -16.68 -7.24 8.31
C HIS A 58 -16.40 -8.46 9.22
N CYS A 59 -15.90 -8.22 10.45
CA CYS A 59 -15.78 -9.21 11.52
C CYS A 59 -17.04 -9.26 12.40
#